data_AF-A0A7S3XL46-F1
#
_entry.id   AF-A0A7S3XL46-F1
#
_cell.length_a   1.000
_cell.length_b   1.000
_cell.length_c   1.000
_cell.angle_alpha   90.00
_cell.angle_beta   90.00
_cell.angle_gamma   90.00
#
_symmetry.space_group_name_H-M   'P 1'
#
loop_
_entity.id
_entity.type
_entity.pdbx_description
1 polymer ?
#
loop_
_entity_poly.entity_id
_entity_poly.type
_entity_poly.pdbx_seq_one_letter_code
_entity_poly.pdbx_strand_id
1 'polypeptide(L)'
;ISPPAWLLKTIANVFVATVSSGLPPVSDDERALDEAVGHALSNGSTRLVVQAGPGDPPAFECLPDHAKPCPSGWLHDLDGWCVAPRGFRDSPSCPREVDMTDWNAMRRADFEHACGVQWPCRRRN
;
A
#
# COMPACT_ATOMS: atom_id res chain seq x y z
N ILE A 1 -68.06 -13.59 9.72
CA ILE A 1 -66.97 -14.53 9.38
C ILE A 1 -66.26 -13.98 8.16
N SER A 2 -65.15 -13.29 8.41
CA SER A 2 -64.05 -13.01 7.48
C SER A 2 -62.91 -12.45 8.34
N PRO A 3 -61.66 -12.90 8.16
CA PRO A 3 -60.61 -12.69 9.16
C PRO A 3 -60.16 -11.22 9.27
N PRO A 4 -59.64 -10.82 10.44
CA PRO A 4 -59.22 -9.45 10.74
C PRO A 4 -57.94 -9.01 10.01
N ALA A 5 -57.85 -7.72 9.70
CA ALA A 5 -56.83 -7.09 8.86
C ALA A 5 -55.37 -7.09 9.40
N TRP A 6 -55.11 -7.72 10.56
CA TRP A 6 -53.75 -7.83 11.12
C TRP A 6 -52.92 -8.95 10.51
N LEU A 7 -53.51 -9.78 9.63
CA LEU A 7 -52.84 -10.94 9.00
C LEU A 7 -52.18 -10.67 7.64
N LEU A 8 -52.28 -9.45 7.08
CA LEU A 8 -51.65 -9.10 5.80
C LEU A 8 -50.45 -8.14 5.91
N LYS A 9 -50.12 -7.64 7.11
CA LYS A 9 -48.90 -6.81 7.30
C LYS A 9 -47.64 -7.60 7.64
N THR A 10 -47.74 -8.91 7.83
CA THR A 10 -46.58 -9.76 8.17
C THR A 10 -45.70 -10.13 6.96
N ILE A 11 -46.19 -9.98 5.72
CA ILE A 11 -45.40 -10.28 4.51
C ILE A 11 -44.49 -9.11 4.10
N ALA A 12 -44.79 -7.88 4.52
CA ALA A 12 -43.93 -6.72 4.28
C ALA A 12 -42.70 -6.66 5.21
N ASN A 13 -42.53 -7.65 6.11
CA ASN A 13 -41.56 -7.62 7.20
C ASN A 13 -40.37 -8.59 7.03
N VAL A 14 -40.15 -9.16 5.84
CA VAL A 14 -39.13 -10.22 5.64
C VAL A 14 -38.04 -9.88 4.60
N PHE A 15 -38.13 -8.75 3.87
CA PHE A 15 -37.02 -8.32 3.02
C PHE A 15 -36.48 -6.95 3.46
N VAL A 16 -35.27 -7.02 4.03
CA VAL A 16 -34.30 -5.94 4.25
C VAL A 16 -34.54 -5.06 5.48
N ALA A 17 -34.83 -5.70 6.61
CA ALA A 17 -34.28 -5.27 7.88
C ALA A 17 -32.76 -5.57 7.94
N THR A 18 -31.94 -4.90 7.12
CA THR A 18 -30.47 -4.77 7.28
C THR A 18 -29.92 -3.80 6.23
N VAL A 19 -29.92 -2.50 6.51
CA VAL A 19 -28.75 -1.60 6.37
C VAL A 19 -29.11 -0.40 7.25
N SER A 20 -29.07 -0.64 8.55
CA SER A 20 -28.97 0.42 9.56
C SER A 20 -27.69 0.20 10.36
N SER A 21 -26.65 -0.27 9.66
CA SER A 21 -25.28 -0.09 10.10
C SER A 21 -24.89 1.29 9.61
N GLY A 22 -24.78 2.24 10.52
CA GLY A 22 -24.09 3.49 10.24
C GLY A 22 -22.72 3.14 9.69
N LEU A 23 -22.56 3.30 8.39
CA LEU A 23 -21.24 3.37 7.78
C LEU A 23 -20.62 4.68 8.31
N PRO A 24 -19.37 4.66 8.79
CA PRO A 24 -18.67 5.91 9.06
C PRO A 24 -18.71 6.78 7.79
N PRO A 25 -18.66 8.12 7.89
CA PRO A 25 -18.51 8.96 6.72
C PRO A 25 -17.29 8.48 5.95
N VAL A 26 -17.55 7.86 4.81
CA VAL A 26 -16.54 7.27 3.93
C VAL A 26 -15.66 8.43 3.51
N SER A 27 -14.36 8.33 3.78
CA SER A 27 -13.41 9.37 3.40
C SER A 27 -13.47 9.59 1.88
N ASP A 28 -13.22 10.81 1.40
CA ASP A 28 -13.33 11.13 -0.04
C ASP A 28 -12.45 10.19 -0.91
N ASP A 29 -11.37 9.67 -0.33
CA ASP A 29 -10.46 8.70 -0.96
C ASP A 29 -11.10 7.31 -1.14
N GLU A 30 -11.88 6.82 -0.18
CA GLU A 30 -12.55 5.51 -0.26
C GLU A 30 -13.72 5.53 -1.26
N ARG A 31 -14.44 6.65 -1.35
CA ARG A 31 -15.51 6.85 -2.34
C ARG A 31 -14.95 6.85 -3.78
N ALA A 32 -13.76 7.42 -3.98
CA ALA A 32 -13.10 7.44 -5.28
C ALA A 32 -12.65 6.04 -5.73
N LEU A 33 -12.24 5.18 -4.78
CA LEU A 33 -11.85 3.79 -5.08
C LEU A 33 -13.05 2.95 -5.51
N ASP A 34 -14.18 3.06 -4.81
CA ASP A 34 -15.40 2.30 -5.15
C ASP A 34 -15.97 2.68 -6.53
N GLU A 35 -15.93 3.98 -6.89
CA GLU A 35 -16.36 4.45 -8.21
C GLU A 35 -15.45 3.94 -9.34
N ALA A 36 -14.13 3.96 -9.13
CA ALA A 36 -13.15 3.44 -10.08
C ALA A 36 -13.31 1.93 -10.31
N VAL A 37 -13.60 1.17 -9.24
CA VAL A 37 -13.89 -0.27 -9.34
C VAL A 37 -15.19 -0.51 -10.12
N GLY A 38 -16.23 0.28 -9.86
CA GLY A 38 -17.51 0.19 -10.59
C GLY A 38 -17.35 0.36 -12.11
N HIS A 39 -16.55 1.34 -12.54
CA HIS A 39 -16.26 1.58 -13.97
C HIS A 39 -15.38 0.48 -14.59
N ALA A 40 -14.44 -0.08 -13.83
CA ALA A 40 -13.61 -1.19 -14.32
C ALA A 40 -14.45 -2.45 -14.59
N LEU A 41 -15.39 -2.77 -13.69
CA LEU A 41 -16.27 -3.93 -13.83
C LEU A 41 -17.28 -3.76 -14.97
N SER A 42 -17.85 -2.56 -15.17
CA SER A 42 -18.81 -2.32 -16.27
C SER A 42 -18.20 -2.53 -17.65
N ASN A 43 -16.89 -2.30 -17.77
CA ASN A 43 -16.16 -2.45 -19.03
C ASN A 43 -15.56 -3.86 -19.18
N GLY A 44 -15.90 -4.79 -18.28
CA GLY A 44 -15.40 -6.17 -18.29
C GLY A 44 -13.92 -6.29 -17.94
N SER A 45 -13.33 -5.27 -17.31
CA SER A 45 -11.91 -5.28 -16.94
C SER A 45 -11.71 -6.01 -15.61
N THR A 46 -11.10 -7.19 -15.67
CA THR A 46 -10.68 -7.97 -14.49
C THR A 46 -9.28 -7.60 -14.00
N ARG A 47 -8.65 -6.61 -14.63
CA ARG A 47 -7.27 -6.20 -14.33
C ARG A 47 -7.19 -4.68 -14.22
N LEU A 48 -6.82 -4.19 -13.04
CA LEU A 48 -6.36 -2.81 -12.89
C LEU A 48 -5.00 -2.71 -13.56
N VAL A 49 -4.90 -1.97 -14.65
CA VAL A 49 -3.63 -1.63 -15.29
C VAL A 49 -3.29 -0.22 -14.88
N VAL A 50 -2.24 -0.05 -14.07
CA VAL A 50 -1.64 1.28 -13.85
C VAL A 50 -0.98 1.65 -15.17
N GLN A 51 -1.64 2.49 -15.96
CA GLN A 51 -1.06 3.05 -17.17
C GLN A 51 -0.29 4.31 -16.77
N ALA A 52 1.00 4.33 -17.04
CA ALA A 52 1.77 5.57 -17.04
C ALA A 52 1.26 6.44 -18.20
N GLY A 53 0.81 7.65 -17.89
CA GLY A 53 0.28 8.62 -18.83
C GLY A 53 1.39 9.27 -19.68
N PRO A 54 1.05 9.83 -20.85
CA PRO A 54 1.97 10.65 -21.63
C PRO A 54 2.26 11.95 -20.88
N GLY A 55 3.41 12.01 -20.21
CA GLY A 55 3.79 13.08 -19.28
C GLY A 55 4.42 12.54 -18.00
N ASP A 56 4.23 11.25 -17.71
CA ASP A 56 5.08 10.55 -16.75
C ASP A 56 6.48 10.43 -17.35
N PRO A 57 7.56 10.73 -16.59
CA PRO A 57 8.89 10.36 -17.03
C PRO A 57 8.86 8.85 -17.35
N PRO A 58 9.65 8.36 -18.33
CA PRO A 58 9.89 6.93 -18.43
C PRO A 58 10.31 6.47 -17.03
N ALA A 59 10.07 5.21 -16.68
CA ALA A 59 10.67 4.63 -15.47
C ALA A 59 12.22 4.56 -15.59
N PHE A 60 12.87 5.71 -15.73
CA PHE A 60 14.17 6.09 -15.19
C PHE A 60 14.11 6.17 -13.66
N GLU A 61 12.98 5.78 -13.04
CA GLU A 61 12.97 5.22 -11.70
C GLU A 61 13.99 4.08 -11.68
N CYS A 62 15.13 4.32 -11.06
CA CYS A 62 16.14 3.30 -11.01
C CYS A 62 15.63 2.19 -10.09
N LEU A 63 15.67 0.95 -10.56
CA LEU A 63 15.26 -0.19 -9.74
C LEU A 63 16.29 -0.32 -8.61
N PRO A 64 15.88 -0.20 -7.33
CA PRO A 64 16.83 -0.29 -6.22
C PRO A 64 17.47 -1.67 -6.19
N ASP A 65 18.78 -1.72 -5.99
CA ASP A 65 19.52 -2.95 -5.88
C ASP A 65 19.59 -3.41 -4.42
N HIS A 66 18.50 -3.99 -3.94
CA HIS A 66 18.45 -4.60 -2.60
C HIS A 66 19.37 -5.83 -2.44
N ALA A 67 20.10 -6.23 -3.48
CA ALA A 67 21.19 -7.19 -3.36
C ALA A 67 22.40 -6.58 -2.62
N LYS A 68 22.53 -5.25 -2.60
CA LYS A 68 23.56 -4.57 -1.80
C LYS A 68 23.18 -4.59 -0.32
N PRO A 69 24.17 -4.82 0.57
CA PRO A 69 23.92 -4.98 2.00
C PRO A 69 23.39 -3.69 2.64
N CYS A 70 23.92 -2.54 2.22
CA CYS A 70 23.59 -1.25 2.81
C CYS A 70 23.00 -0.26 1.80
N PRO A 71 22.22 0.73 2.29
CA PRO A 71 21.76 1.85 1.48
C PRO A 71 22.92 2.69 0.93
N SER A 72 22.61 3.52 -0.06
CA SER A 72 23.56 4.45 -0.66
C SER A 72 24.09 5.45 0.38
N GLY A 73 25.41 5.58 0.45
CA GLY A 73 26.07 6.49 1.39
C GLY A 73 26.17 5.97 2.82
N TRP A 74 25.72 4.76 3.10
CA TRP A 74 25.94 4.09 4.38
C TRP A 74 27.24 3.30 4.35
N LEU A 75 27.95 3.26 5.48
CA LEU A 75 29.17 2.48 5.64
C LEU A 75 28.79 1.05 6.00
N HIS A 76 29.27 0.09 5.21
CA HIS A 76 29.17 -1.34 5.53
C HIS A 76 30.38 -1.74 6.37
N ASP A 77 30.13 -2.10 7.62
CA ASP A 77 31.16 -2.55 8.57
C ASP A 77 31.54 -4.02 8.33
N LEU A 78 32.67 -4.45 8.90
CA LEU A 78 33.20 -5.82 8.76
C LEU A 78 32.26 -6.88 9.36
N ASP A 79 31.47 -6.50 10.35
CA ASP A 79 30.51 -7.37 11.04
C ASP A 79 29.14 -7.46 10.33
N GLY A 80 28.98 -6.87 9.14
CA GLY A 80 27.71 -6.88 8.38
C GLY A 80 26.76 -5.72 8.72
N TRP A 81 27.18 -4.81 9.59
CA TRP A 81 26.39 -3.66 10.01
C TRP A 81 26.41 -2.54 8.98
N CYS A 82 25.27 -1.86 8.83
CA CYS A 82 25.16 -0.64 8.04
C CYS A 82 25.11 0.56 8.98
N VAL A 83 26.07 1.48 8.82
CA VAL A 83 26.22 2.68 9.64
C VAL A 83 25.86 3.92 8.83
N ALA A 84 24.90 4.70 9.32
CA ALA A 84 24.38 5.88 8.65
C ALA A 84 25.37 7.07 8.73
N PRO A 85 25.40 7.95 7.71
CA PRO A 85 26.27 9.13 7.71
C PRO A 85 25.85 10.17 8.77
N ARG A 86 26.74 11.14 9.04
CA ARG A 86 26.51 12.19 10.06
C ARG A 86 25.26 13.04 9.85
N GLY A 87 24.71 13.10 8.63
CA GLY A 87 23.49 13.85 8.29
C GLY A 87 22.18 13.06 8.44
N PHE A 88 22.24 11.78 8.78
CA PHE A 88 21.05 10.93 8.92
C PHE A 88 20.26 11.29 10.19
N ARG A 89 18.93 11.44 10.05
CA ARG A 89 18.01 11.68 11.16
C ARG A 89 17.60 10.34 11.77
N ASP A 90 18.29 9.94 12.82
CA ASP A 90 17.96 8.72 13.55
C ASP A 90 16.66 8.86 14.36
N SER A 91 15.90 7.78 14.42
CA SER A 91 14.65 7.66 15.18
C SER A 91 14.52 6.22 15.74
N PRO A 92 13.57 5.95 16.66
CA PRO A 92 13.38 4.60 17.19
C PRO A 92 13.09 3.54 16.11
N SER A 93 12.49 3.94 14.98
CA SER A 93 12.21 3.07 13.83
C SER A 93 13.34 3.05 12.80
N CYS A 94 14.27 4.02 12.87
CA CYS A 94 15.33 4.24 11.91
C CYS A 94 16.66 4.47 12.66
N PRO A 95 17.26 3.40 13.22
CA PRO A 95 18.50 3.52 13.96
C PRO A 95 19.68 3.90 13.03
N ARG A 96 20.70 4.56 13.60
CA ARG A 96 21.93 4.91 12.87
C ARG A 96 22.78 3.68 12.52
N GLU A 97 22.70 2.62 13.32
CA GLU A 97 23.41 1.37 13.11
C GLU A 97 22.40 0.24 13.06
N VAL A 98 22.42 -0.54 11.98
CA VAL A 98 21.45 -1.63 11.77
C VAL A 98 22.12 -2.81 11.08
N ASP A 99 21.88 -3.99 11.64
CA ASP A 99 22.26 -5.24 11.00
C ASP A 99 21.18 -5.64 9.97
N MET A 100 21.57 -5.57 8.69
CA MET A 100 20.72 -5.94 7.56
C MET A 100 21.14 -7.26 6.90
N THR A 101 22.05 -8.01 7.53
CA THR A 101 22.64 -9.24 6.96
C THR A 101 21.58 -10.30 6.69
N ASP A 102 20.66 -10.50 7.64
CA ASP A 102 19.57 -11.48 7.55
C ASP A 102 18.30 -10.93 6.84
N TRP A 103 18.37 -9.72 6.28
CA TRP A 103 17.20 -9.10 5.67
C TRP A 103 17.03 -9.52 4.22
N ASN A 104 15.80 -9.91 3.86
CA ASN A 104 15.41 -10.12 2.48
C ASN A 104 15.15 -8.77 1.76
N ALA A 105 15.02 -8.82 0.43
CA ALA A 105 14.81 -7.63 -0.39
C ALA A 105 13.56 -6.83 0.01
N MET A 106 12.48 -7.51 0.42
CA MET A 106 11.24 -6.87 0.86
C MET A 106 11.47 -6.04 2.13
N ARG A 107 12.14 -6.60 3.14
CA ARG A 107 12.44 -5.90 4.39
C ARG A 107 13.37 -4.69 4.18
N ARG A 108 14.29 -4.78 3.22
CA ARG A 108 15.13 -3.65 2.80
C ARG A 108 14.32 -2.57 2.11
N ALA A 109 13.38 -2.94 1.23
CA ALA A 109 12.45 -2.01 0.59
C ALA A 109 11.54 -1.30 1.61
N ASP A 110 11.03 -2.03 2.61
CA ASP A 110 10.23 -1.46 3.68
C ASP A 110 11.04 -0.44 4.49
N PHE A 111 12.32 -0.71 4.76
CA PHE A 111 13.21 0.21 5.46
C PHE A 111 13.57 1.45 4.62
N GLU A 112 13.80 1.26 3.32
CA GLU A 112 13.94 2.36 2.34
C GLU A 112 12.76 3.31 2.41
N HIS A 113 11.54 2.77 2.37
CA HIS A 113 10.33 3.57 2.45
C HIS A 113 10.13 4.21 3.82
N ALA A 114 10.28 3.44 4.91
CA ALA A 114 10.04 3.92 6.27
C ALA A 114 11.05 4.97 6.74
N CYS A 115 12.32 4.83 6.33
CA CYS A 115 13.41 5.72 6.77
C CYS A 115 13.83 6.75 5.72
N GLY A 116 13.22 6.73 4.52
CA GLY A 116 13.56 7.65 3.43
C GLY A 116 15.01 7.52 2.95
N VAL A 117 15.59 6.32 3.09
CA VAL A 117 16.93 6.01 2.58
C VAL A 117 16.82 5.39 1.20
N GLN A 118 17.86 5.49 0.37
CA GLN A 118 17.81 4.96 -1.00
C GLN A 118 18.84 3.85 -1.21
N TRP A 119 18.41 2.71 -1.77
CA TRP A 119 19.38 1.71 -2.23
C TRP A 119 20.02 2.11 -3.57
N PRO A 120 21.26 1.69 -3.82
CA PRO A 120 21.93 2.00 -5.09
C PRO A 120 21.18 1.35 -6.26
N CYS A 121 21.17 2.03 -7.40
CA CYS A 121 20.49 1.54 -8.60
C CYS A 121 21.09 0.26 -9.15
N ARG A 122 20.25 -0.71 -9.51
CA ARG A 122 20.67 -1.85 -10.32
C ARG A 122 21.00 -1.36 -11.72
N ARG A 123 22.23 -1.55 -12.17
CA ARG A 123 22.59 -1.29 -13.57
C ARG A 123 21.90 -2.33 -14.45
N ARG A 124 21.15 -1.85 -15.45
CA ARG A 124 20.71 -2.70 -16.58
C ARG A 124 21.91 -2.80 -17.52
N ASN A 125 22.47 -3.99 -17.66
CA ASN A 125 23.57 -4.29 -18.58
C ASN A 125 23.01 -4.75 -19.93
#